data_AF-A0A2N0NVR0-F1
#
_entry.id   AF-A0A2N0NVR0-F1
#
_cell.length_a   1.000
_cell.length_b   1.000
_cell.length_c   1.000
_cell.angle_alpha   90.00
_cell.angle_beta   90.00
_cell.angle_gamma   90.00
#
_symmetry.space_group_name_H-M   'P 1'
#
loop_
_entity.id
_entity.type
_entity.pdbx_description
1 polymer ?
#
loop_
_entity_poly.entity_id
_entity_poly.type
_entity_poly.pdbx_seq_one_letter_code
_entity_poly.pdbx_strand_id
1 'polypeptide(L)'
;MTNEFEIALWLAYHQRILNLAISIRNGMSTRVNEEECETSLISNLSHEAVLQSGSSLPEIDQHIKFQLQEECKALFLRTRNNTVALYEELVVRVCKITKTDPRLGTLVKDVGSWFNTYRYKFHVAIVKLANEFKTTHKRAVEPYDELDEFITEDVWRQLFQMHLRATDQQKLRKDSEIITNLGIFVRHVVKAILIAQRDKEDTQAVVKKCDENTIDLPIPTKLGIVKVLPVRDLLDY
;
A
#
# COMPACT_ATOMS: atom_id res chain seq x y z
N MET A 1 28.76 -28.22 7.64
CA MET A 1 28.44 -27.49 6.40
C MET A 1 29.68 -27.57 5.53
N THR A 2 29.60 -28.26 4.40
CA THR A 2 30.78 -28.60 3.56
C THR A 2 30.64 -28.09 2.13
N ASN A 3 29.56 -27.38 1.79
CA ASN A 3 29.34 -26.77 0.48
C ASN A 3 29.13 -25.26 0.64
N GLU A 4 29.85 -24.46 -0.16
CA GLU A 4 29.73 -23.00 -0.22
C GLU A 4 28.29 -22.53 -0.48
N PHE A 5 27.53 -23.30 -1.26
CA PHE A 5 26.13 -23.02 -1.53
C PHE A 5 25.24 -23.18 -0.28
N GLU A 6 25.49 -24.21 0.53
CA GLU A 6 24.74 -24.43 1.79
C GLU A 6 25.07 -23.34 2.81
N ILE A 7 26.31 -22.87 2.83
CA ILE A 7 26.76 -21.78 3.69
C ILE A 7 26.10 -20.46 3.24
N ALA A 8 26.06 -20.18 1.94
CA ALA A 8 25.40 -18.99 1.40
C ALA A 8 23.88 -19.01 1.68
N LEU A 9 23.24 -20.16 1.51
CA LEU A 9 21.83 -20.34 1.81
C LEU A 9 21.55 -20.17 3.31
N TRP A 10 22.39 -20.75 4.17
CA TRP A 10 22.27 -20.59 5.62
C TRP A 10 22.46 -19.12 6.04
N LEU A 11 23.42 -18.40 5.45
CA LEU A 11 23.65 -16.98 5.70
C LEU A 11 22.47 -16.11 5.25
N ALA A 12 21.81 -16.45 4.14
CA ALA A 12 20.61 -15.75 3.67
C ALA A 12 19.44 -15.83 4.66
N TYR A 13 19.32 -16.94 5.40
CA TYR A 13 18.31 -17.07 6.45
C TYR A 13 18.70 -16.40 7.78
N HIS A 14 19.97 -16.00 7.96
CA HIS A 14 20.49 -15.43 9.21
C HIS A 14 21.05 -14.01 9.02
N GLN A 15 20.14 -13.06 8.74
CA GLN A 15 20.46 -11.66 8.37
C GLN A 15 21.43 -10.95 9.34
N ARG A 16 21.33 -11.18 10.66
CA ARG A 16 22.23 -10.54 11.64
C ARG A 16 23.69 -10.97 11.44
N ILE A 17 23.92 -12.24 11.11
CA ILE A 17 25.26 -12.80 10.90
C ILE A 17 25.83 -12.33 9.56
N LEU A 18 24.99 -12.28 8.52
CA LEU A 18 25.36 -11.72 7.23
C LEU A 18 25.79 -10.25 7.33
N ASN A 19 25.01 -9.43 8.04
CA ASN A 19 25.33 -8.02 8.25
C ASN A 19 26.66 -7.86 9.02
N LEU A 20 26.89 -8.68 10.05
CA LEU A 20 28.14 -8.66 10.82
C LEU A 20 29.35 -9.02 9.94
N ALA A 21 29.23 -10.05 9.10
CA ALA A 21 30.29 -10.46 8.19
C ALA A 21 30.62 -9.35 7.17
N ILE A 22 29.62 -8.65 6.65
CA ILE A 22 29.79 -7.50 5.75
C ILE A 22 30.52 -6.36 6.47
N SER A 23 30.13 -6.03 7.70
CA SER A 23 30.81 -4.99 8.50
C SER A 23 32.27 -5.33 8.78
N ILE A 24 32.59 -6.59 9.11
CA ILE A 24 33.97 -7.05 9.32
C ILE A 24 34.78 -6.95 8.03
N ARG A 25 34.23 -7.39 6.88
CA ARG A 25 34.91 -7.29 5.58
C ARG A 25 35.25 -5.84 5.24
N ASN A 26 34.30 -4.93 5.41
CA ASN A 26 34.50 -3.52 5.13
C ASN A 26 35.53 -2.88 6.10
N GLY A 27 35.55 -3.34 7.36
CA GLY A 27 36.57 -2.95 8.35
C GLY A 27 37.97 -3.51 8.06
N MET A 28 38.08 -4.62 7.33
CA MET A 28 39.37 -5.16 6.87
C MET A 28 39.91 -4.43 5.64
N SER A 29 39.05 -4.05 4.69
CA SER A 29 39.47 -3.26 3.51
C SER A 29 39.97 -1.85 3.86
N THR A 30 39.59 -1.32 5.03
CA THR A 30 40.04 0.00 5.50
C THR A 30 41.38 -0.04 6.25
N ARG A 31 41.91 -1.22 6.58
CA ARG A 31 43.19 -1.37 7.31
C ARG A 31 44.43 -1.56 6.42
N VAL A 32 44.27 -1.62 5.09
CA VAL A 32 45.38 -1.90 4.15
C VAL A 32 45.90 -0.64 3.45
N ASN A 33 45.27 0.52 3.65
CA ASN A 33 45.63 1.77 2.96
C ASN A 33 46.22 2.87 3.86
N GLU A 34 46.82 2.48 4.99
CA GLU A 34 47.63 3.41 5.79
C GLU A 34 49.03 2.83 5.96
N GLU A 35 49.81 2.84 4.88
CA GLU A 35 51.26 3.06 4.94
C GLU A 35 51.83 3.25 3.52
N GLU A 36 52.61 4.33 3.40
CA GLU A 36 53.60 4.64 2.37
C GLU A 36 53.23 5.45 1.12
N CYS A 37 54.23 6.25 0.78
CA CYS A 37 54.24 7.54 0.11
C CYS A 37 55.00 7.41 -1.21
N GLU A 38 54.62 8.26 -2.16
CA GLU A 38 55.47 8.82 -3.22
C GLU A 38 55.87 8.01 -4.48
N THR A 39 55.59 8.68 -5.61
CA THR A 39 56.29 8.76 -6.91
C THR A 39 55.98 7.80 -8.08
N SER A 40 55.54 8.45 -9.19
CA SER A 40 55.92 8.20 -10.61
C SER A 40 55.47 6.89 -11.29
N LEU A 41 55.03 6.79 -12.55
CA LEU A 41 54.95 7.63 -13.75
C LEU A 41 53.95 6.94 -14.73
N ILE A 42 53.12 7.75 -15.40
CA ILE A 42 52.78 7.79 -16.85
C ILE A 42 52.58 6.49 -17.68
N SER A 43 51.54 6.58 -18.52
CA SER A 43 51.22 5.89 -19.80
C SER A 43 50.55 4.51 -19.76
N ASN A 44 49.25 4.47 -20.07
CA ASN A 44 48.80 4.29 -21.45
C ASN A 44 47.30 4.62 -21.61
N LEU A 45 47.01 5.65 -22.41
CA LEU A 45 45.73 5.80 -23.07
C LEU A 45 45.70 4.89 -24.29
N SER A 46 44.69 4.04 -24.43
CA SER A 46 43.79 4.05 -25.58
C SER A 46 42.65 3.04 -25.42
N HIS A 47 41.43 3.60 -25.50
CA HIS A 47 40.21 3.00 -26.03
C HIS A 47 39.81 1.58 -25.60
N GLU A 48 38.89 1.51 -24.62
CA GLU A 48 37.58 0.85 -24.72
C GLU A 48 37.04 0.57 -23.31
N ALA A 49 36.22 1.48 -22.77
CA ALA A 49 35.16 1.20 -21.79
C ALA A 49 34.42 2.51 -21.43
N VAL A 50 33.94 3.22 -22.45
CA VAL A 50 32.67 3.93 -22.26
C VAL A 50 31.63 2.83 -22.29
N LEU A 51 31.12 2.44 -21.13
CA LEU A 51 29.76 1.94 -20.87
C LEU A 51 29.72 1.24 -19.51
N GLN A 52 28.70 1.61 -18.73
CA GLN A 52 28.30 1.01 -17.44
C GLN A 52 29.00 1.54 -16.18
N SER A 53 29.03 2.87 -16.02
CA SER A 53 28.77 3.42 -14.67
C SER A 53 27.25 3.42 -14.45
N GLY A 54 26.69 2.21 -14.30
CA GLY A 54 25.35 2.03 -13.77
C GLY A 54 25.42 2.26 -12.27
N SER A 55 25.39 3.52 -11.83
CA SER A 55 25.06 3.81 -10.44
C SER A 55 23.62 3.36 -10.24
N SER A 56 23.43 2.09 -9.85
CA SER A 56 22.15 1.63 -9.36
C SER A 56 21.82 2.53 -8.18
N LEU A 57 20.81 3.38 -8.36
CA LEU A 57 20.22 4.11 -7.25
C LEU A 57 19.93 3.09 -6.15
N PRO A 58 20.27 3.37 -4.89
CA PRO A 58 20.02 2.43 -3.81
C PRO A 58 18.55 2.03 -3.85
N GLU A 59 18.34 0.72 -4.01
CA GLU A 59 17.02 0.10 -4.01
C GLU A 59 16.30 0.54 -2.74
N ILE A 60 15.00 0.86 -2.87
CA ILE A 60 14.25 1.35 -1.72
C ILE A 60 14.20 0.24 -0.69
N ASP A 61 14.60 0.60 0.53
CA ASP A 61 14.61 -0.31 1.66
C ASP A 61 13.27 -1.06 1.76
N GLN A 62 13.34 -2.38 1.85
CA GLN A 62 12.19 -3.26 1.90
C GLN A 62 11.24 -2.87 3.04
N HIS A 63 11.78 -2.33 4.14
CA HIS A 63 10.97 -1.81 5.24
C HIS A 63 10.13 -0.58 4.83
N ILE A 64 10.68 0.35 4.06
CA ILE A 64 9.95 1.52 3.54
C ILE A 64 8.86 1.06 2.58
N LYS A 65 9.15 0.09 1.71
CA LYS A 65 8.15 -0.50 0.82
C LYS A 65 6.99 -1.13 1.59
N PHE A 66 7.28 -1.82 2.69
CA PHE A 66 6.27 -2.36 3.59
C PHE A 66 5.43 -1.26 4.25
N GLN A 67 6.06 -0.20 4.76
CA GLN A 67 5.36 0.95 5.33
C GLN A 67 4.43 1.62 4.31
N LEU A 68 4.89 1.78 3.07
CA LEU A 68 4.07 2.31 1.98
C LEU A 68 2.85 1.43 1.72
N GLN A 69 2.99 0.11 1.71
CA GLN A 69 1.85 -0.81 1.57
C GLN A 69 0.84 -0.67 2.72
N GLU A 70 1.31 -0.49 3.96
CA GLU A 70 0.40 -0.29 5.11
C GLU A 70 -0.37 1.03 4.98
N GLU A 71 0.28 2.13 4.60
CA GLU A 71 -0.41 3.40 4.36
C GLU A 71 -1.36 3.30 3.15
N CYS A 72 -1.03 2.54 2.09
CA CYS A 72 -1.97 2.28 0.98
C CYS A 72 -3.22 1.53 1.46
N LYS A 73 -3.04 0.49 2.26
CA LYS A 73 -4.16 -0.28 2.83
C LYS A 73 -5.06 0.60 3.69
N ALA A 74 -4.49 1.48 4.50
CA ALA A 74 -5.24 2.43 5.30
C ALA A 74 -5.93 3.51 4.46
N LEU A 75 -5.26 4.04 3.43
CA LEU A 75 -5.85 5.02 2.49
C LEU A 75 -7.08 4.47 1.77
N PHE A 76 -7.11 3.17 1.49
CA PHE A 76 -8.27 2.50 0.89
C PHE A 76 -9.55 2.59 1.73
N LEU A 77 -9.44 2.85 3.04
CA LEU A 77 -10.59 3.11 3.91
C LEU A 77 -11.19 4.51 3.69
N ARG A 78 -10.42 5.45 3.11
CA ARG A 78 -10.88 6.81 2.77
C ARG A 78 -11.39 6.87 1.33
N THR A 79 -10.61 6.34 0.39
CA THR A 79 -10.86 6.47 -1.05
C THR A 79 -10.32 5.27 -1.83
N ARG A 80 -11.07 4.82 -2.83
CA ARG A 80 -10.71 3.71 -3.72
C ARG A 80 -10.48 4.20 -5.14
N ASN A 81 -11.07 5.32 -5.55
CA ASN A 81 -10.89 5.90 -6.88
C ASN A 81 -9.86 7.04 -6.85
N ASN A 82 -8.59 6.69 -6.95
CA ASN A 82 -7.48 7.63 -6.74
C ASN A 82 -6.85 8.14 -8.03
N THR A 83 -6.31 9.35 -7.98
CA THR A 83 -5.52 9.98 -9.04
C THR A 83 -4.02 9.65 -8.89
N VAL A 84 -3.27 9.91 -9.96
CA VAL A 84 -1.79 9.80 -9.93
C VAL A 84 -1.21 10.80 -8.93
N ALA A 85 -1.76 12.01 -8.85
CA ALA A 85 -1.31 13.05 -7.92
C ALA A 85 -1.41 12.60 -6.45
N LEU A 86 -2.50 11.90 -6.09
CA LEU A 86 -2.66 11.34 -4.76
C LEU A 86 -1.64 10.24 -4.45
N TYR A 87 -1.32 9.39 -5.43
CA TYR A 87 -0.29 8.37 -5.28
C TYR A 87 1.11 8.98 -5.14
N GLU A 88 1.44 10.00 -5.93
CA GLU A 88 2.71 10.71 -5.83
C GLU A 88 2.88 11.35 -4.45
N GLU A 89 1.85 12.04 -3.95
CA GLU A 89 1.90 12.68 -2.64
C GLU A 89 2.06 11.65 -1.51
N LEU A 90 1.34 10.52 -1.58
CA LEU A 90 1.49 9.42 -0.62
C LEU A 90 2.94 8.89 -0.63
N VAL A 91 3.48 8.60 -1.81
CA VAL A 91 4.84 8.07 -1.96
C VAL A 91 5.88 9.05 -1.43
N VAL A 92 5.78 10.33 -1.77
CA VAL A 92 6.67 11.39 -1.28
C VAL A 92 6.68 11.44 0.25
N ARG A 93 5.50 11.40 0.88
CA ARG A 93 5.40 11.49 2.35
C ARG A 93 5.91 10.24 3.06
N VAL A 94 5.60 9.05 2.55
CA VAL A 94 6.01 7.79 3.20
C VAL A 94 7.50 7.52 2.99
N CYS A 95 7.96 7.62 1.75
CA CYS A 95 9.34 7.31 1.39
C CYS A 95 10.30 8.46 1.69
N LYS A 96 9.79 9.65 2.04
CA LYS A 96 10.57 10.87 2.29
C LYS A 96 11.49 11.23 1.12
N ILE A 97 10.96 11.10 -0.10
CA ILE A 97 11.65 11.43 -1.36
C ILE A 97 11.07 12.70 -1.98
N THR A 98 11.78 13.31 -2.93
CA THR A 98 11.28 14.50 -3.65
C THR A 98 10.45 14.09 -4.87
N LYS A 99 9.63 15.02 -5.41
CA LYS A 99 8.89 14.79 -6.67
C LYS A 99 9.80 14.59 -7.89
N THR A 100 11.06 15.00 -7.77
CA THR A 100 12.10 14.82 -8.79
C THR A 100 12.87 13.50 -8.65
N ASP A 101 12.56 12.68 -7.64
CA ASP A 101 13.26 11.41 -7.41
C ASP A 101 12.95 10.44 -8.57
N PRO A 102 13.98 9.89 -9.24
CA PRO A 102 13.80 8.98 -10.37
C PRO A 102 13.01 7.71 -10.03
N ARG A 103 12.93 7.32 -8.76
CA ARG A 103 12.20 6.13 -8.28
C ARG A 103 10.70 6.38 -8.12
N LEU A 104 10.25 7.63 -8.10
CA LEU A 104 8.84 8.00 -7.89
C LEU A 104 7.93 7.30 -8.90
N GLY A 105 8.30 7.32 -10.19
CA GLY A 105 7.50 6.70 -11.25
C GLY A 105 7.28 5.20 -11.05
N THR A 106 8.29 4.46 -10.57
CA THR A 106 8.18 3.03 -10.29
C THR A 106 7.31 2.78 -9.06
N LEU A 107 7.48 3.57 -7.99
CA LEU A 107 6.67 3.45 -6.78
C LEU A 107 5.19 3.76 -7.02
N VAL A 108 4.90 4.80 -7.80
CA VAL A 108 3.52 5.18 -8.16
C VAL A 108 2.85 4.05 -8.96
N LYS A 109 3.60 3.38 -9.85
CA LYS A 109 3.11 2.18 -10.57
C LYS A 109 2.82 1.02 -9.61
N ASP A 110 3.72 0.76 -8.65
CA ASP A 110 3.52 -0.26 -7.62
C ASP A 110 2.25 0.03 -6.80
N VAL A 111 2.09 1.28 -6.33
CA VAL A 111 0.89 1.73 -5.60
C VAL A 111 -0.37 1.53 -6.43
N GLY A 112 -0.38 1.97 -7.69
CA GLY A 112 -1.51 1.77 -8.60
C GLY A 112 -1.88 0.29 -8.78
N SER A 113 -0.88 -0.59 -8.90
CA SER A 113 -1.08 -2.04 -8.98
C SER A 113 -1.71 -2.63 -7.70
N TRP A 114 -1.28 -2.17 -6.53
CA TRP A 114 -1.88 -2.59 -5.26
C TRP A 114 -3.34 -2.13 -5.15
N PHE A 115 -3.64 -0.88 -5.51
CA PHE A 115 -5.02 -0.38 -5.52
C PHE A 115 -5.91 -1.10 -6.54
N ASN A 116 -5.39 -1.53 -7.70
CA ASN A 116 -6.13 -2.40 -8.62
C ASN A 116 -6.53 -3.70 -7.94
N THR A 117 -5.59 -4.32 -7.22
CA THR A 117 -5.84 -5.56 -6.47
C THR A 117 -6.86 -5.35 -5.36
N TYR A 118 -6.74 -4.26 -4.60
CA TYR A 118 -7.67 -3.94 -3.49
C TYR A 118 -9.08 -3.71 -4.01
N ARG A 119 -9.24 -2.91 -5.07
CA ARG A 119 -10.53 -2.64 -5.72
C ARG A 119 -11.18 -3.92 -6.23
N TYR A 120 -10.43 -4.77 -6.92
CA TYR A 120 -10.94 -6.04 -7.43
C TYR A 120 -11.45 -6.94 -6.30
N LYS A 121 -10.62 -7.16 -5.27
CA LYS A 121 -10.99 -8.01 -4.13
C LYS A 121 -12.19 -7.46 -3.37
N PHE A 122 -12.23 -6.15 -3.14
CA PHE A 122 -13.34 -5.49 -2.48
C PHE A 122 -14.64 -5.61 -3.28
N HIS A 123 -14.59 -5.34 -4.59
CA HIS A 123 -15.75 -5.46 -5.47
C HIS A 123 -16.33 -6.88 -5.49
N VAL A 124 -15.48 -7.90 -5.65
CA VAL A 124 -15.91 -9.31 -5.59
C VAL A 124 -16.59 -9.63 -4.27
N ALA A 125 -16.02 -9.17 -3.14
CA ALA A 125 -16.56 -9.44 -1.82
C ALA A 125 -17.92 -8.73 -1.57
N ILE A 126 -18.07 -7.47 -1.99
CA ILE A 126 -19.34 -6.75 -1.87
C ILE A 126 -20.40 -7.35 -2.78
N VAL A 127 -20.08 -7.70 -4.03
CA VAL A 127 -21.04 -8.34 -4.94
C VAL A 127 -21.53 -9.67 -4.35
N LYS A 128 -20.63 -10.46 -3.75
CA LYS A 128 -20.99 -11.67 -3.01
C LYS A 128 -21.96 -11.36 -1.88
N LEU A 129 -21.67 -10.37 -1.04
CA LEU A 129 -22.52 -9.95 0.07
C LEU A 129 -23.90 -9.46 -0.40
N ALA A 130 -23.96 -8.70 -1.49
CA ALA A 130 -25.21 -8.24 -2.10
C ALA A 130 -26.05 -9.43 -2.61
N ASN A 131 -25.41 -10.40 -3.25
CA ASN A 131 -26.10 -11.62 -3.70
C ASN A 131 -26.62 -12.45 -2.53
N GLU A 132 -25.84 -12.60 -1.45
CA GLU A 132 -26.27 -13.27 -0.22
C GLU A 132 -27.51 -12.58 0.38
N PHE A 133 -27.48 -11.25 0.49
CA PHE A 133 -28.62 -10.46 0.94
C PHE A 133 -29.87 -10.71 0.08
N LYS A 134 -29.73 -10.65 -1.26
CA LYS A 134 -30.82 -10.91 -2.21
C LYS A 134 -31.39 -12.33 -2.06
N THR A 135 -30.55 -13.32 -1.74
CA THR A 135 -31.02 -14.70 -1.55
C THR A 135 -31.81 -14.91 -0.27
N THR A 136 -31.46 -14.19 0.80
CA THR A 136 -32.14 -14.26 2.10
C THR A 136 -33.48 -13.52 2.06
N HIS A 137 -33.56 -12.40 1.33
CA HIS A 137 -34.72 -11.50 1.33
C HIS A 137 -35.54 -11.55 0.03
N LYS A 138 -35.58 -12.71 -0.65
CA LYS A 138 -36.23 -12.90 -1.98
C LYS A 138 -37.70 -12.47 -2.07
N ARG A 139 -38.41 -12.32 -0.95
CA ARG A 139 -39.86 -12.03 -0.91
C ARG A 139 -40.20 -10.58 -0.58
N ALA A 140 -39.21 -9.76 -0.20
CA ALA A 140 -39.42 -8.35 0.09
C ALA A 140 -39.39 -7.52 -1.19
N VAL A 141 -40.33 -6.58 -1.33
CA VAL A 141 -40.44 -5.70 -2.51
C VAL A 141 -39.29 -4.69 -2.54
N GLU A 142 -38.91 -4.15 -1.37
CA GLU A 142 -37.73 -3.30 -1.17
C GLU A 142 -37.10 -3.56 0.21
N PRO A 143 -36.27 -4.61 0.37
CA PRO A 143 -35.71 -4.99 1.68
C PRO A 143 -34.62 -4.04 2.20
N TYR A 144 -34.38 -2.88 1.58
CA TYR A 144 -33.19 -2.08 1.88
C TYR A 144 -33.11 -1.60 3.33
N ASP A 145 -34.26 -1.49 4.02
CA ASP A 145 -34.34 -1.13 5.43
C ASP A 145 -33.75 -2.24 6.35
N GLU A 146 -33.69 -3.49 5.88
CA GLU A 146 -33.11 -4.64 6.59
C GLU A 146 -31.58 -4.72 6.43
N LEU A 147 -30.97 -3.84 5.61
CA LEU A 147 -29.51 -3.80 5.45
C LEU A 147 -28.78 -3.42 6.75
N ASP A 148 -29.40 -2.62 7.61
CA ASP A 148 -28.84 -2.25 8.91
C ASP A 148 -28.71 -3.47 9.84
N GLU A 149 -29.70 -4.37 9.82
CA GLU A 149 -29.69 -5.61 10.60
C GLU A 149 -28.78 -6.68 9.97
N PHE A 150 -28.75 -6.76 8.64
CA PHE A 150 -27.94 -7.74 7.91
C PHE A 150 -26.44 -7.42 7.94
N ILE A 151 -26.07 -6.13 7.80
CA ILE A 151 -24.68 -5.68 7.75
C ILE A 151 -24.28 -5.16 9.12
N THR A 152 -24.04 -6.11 10.01
CA THR A 152 -23.54 -5.87 11.37
C THR A 152 -22.08 -5.40 11.35
N GLU A 153 -21.60 -4.99 12.53
CA GLU A 153 -20.22 -4.56 12.70
C GLU A 153 -19.20 -5.63 12.26
N ASP A 154 -19.43 -6.89 12.65
CA ASP A 154 -18.55 -7.99 12.30
C ASP A 154 -18.47 -8.22 10.78
N VAL A 155 -19.61 -8.10 10.08
CA VAL A 155 -19.71 -8.31 8.63
C VAL A 155 -18.88 -7.26 7.88
N TRP A 156 -19.09 -5.97 8.18
CA TRP A 156 -18.33 -4.93 7.47
C TRP A 156 -16.85 -4.93 7.87
N ARG A 157 -16.53 -5.25 9.13
CA ARG A 157 -15.14 -5.39 9.57
C ARG A 157 -14.42 -6.52 8.84
N GLN A 158 -15.11 -7.62 8.56
CA GLN A 158 -14.55 -8.73 7.79
C GLN A 158 -14.18 -8.28 6.36
N LEU A 159 -15.03 -7.47 5.71
CA LEU A 159 -14.74 -6.91 4.38
C LEU A 159 -13.47 -6.06 4.37
N PHE A 160 -13.23 -5.29 5.45
CA PHE A 160 -12.06 -4.44 5.58
C PHE A 160 -10.92 -5.06 6.41
N GLN A 161 -10.94 -6.36 6.70
CA GLN A 161 -10.02 -6.97 7.67
C GLN A 161 -8.54 -6.63 7.39
N MET A 162 -8.11 -6.75 6.13
CA MET A 162 -6.73 -6.42 5.73
C MET A 162 -6.42 -4.93 5.92
N HIS A 163 -7.36 -4.05 5.59
CA HIS A 163 -7.21 -2.61 5.64
C HIS A 163 -7.20 -2.08 7.07
N LEU A 164 -8.08 -2.61 7.91
CA LEU A 164 -8.13 -2.30 9.34
C LEU A 164 -6.82 -2.67 10.03
N ARG A 165 -6.22 -3.82 9.71
CA ARG A 165 -4.94 -4.24 10.30
C ARG A 165 -3.78 -3.25 10.09
N ALA A 166 -3.83 -2.45 9.03
CA ALA A 166 -2.82 -1.43 8.73
C ALA A 166 -3.00 -0.12 9.51
N THR A 167 -4.11 0.04 10.23
CA THR A 167 -4.40 1.21 11.06
C THR A 167 -3.83 1.07 12.48
N ASP A 168 -3.73 2.18 13.19
CA ASP A 168 -3.53 2.18 14.64
C ASP A 168 -4.82 1.71 15.32
N GLN A 169 -4.88 0.40 15.62
CA GLN A 169 -6.05 -0.25 16.20
C GLN A 169 -6.49 0.35 17.55
N GLN A 170 -5.55 0.87 18.34
CA GLN A 170 -5.89 1.47 19.63
C GLN A 170 -6.61 2.81 19.44
N LYS A 171 -6.15 3.62 18.49
CA LYS A 171 -6.82 4.88 18.14
C LYS A 171 -8.14 4.63 17.43
N LEU A 172 -8.17 3.70 16.47
CA LEU A 172 -9.37 3.39 15.69
C LEU A 172 -10.53 2.91 16.56
N ARG A 173 -10.28 2.06 17.55
CA ARG A 173 -11.34 1.55 18.46
C ARG A 173 -11.96 2.63 19.34
N LYS A 174 -11.25 3.74 19.58
CA LYS A 174 -11.75 4.86 20.38
C LYS A 174 -12.56 5.85 19.56
N ASP A 175 -12.51 5.75 18.24
CA ASP A 175 -13.16 6.67 17.32
C ASP A 175 -14.45 6.05 16.79
N SER A 176 -15.55 6.29 17.51
CA SER A 176 -16.88 5.76 17.15
C SER A 176 -17.39 6.32 15.82
N GLU A 177 -16.97 7.52 15.44
CA GLU A 177 -17.37 8.16 14.19
C GLU A 177 -16.80 7.43 12.98
N ILE A 178 -15.49 7.11 12.99
CA ILE A 178 -14.88 6.31 11.93
C ILE A 178 -15.57 4.95 11.80
N ILE A 179 -15.78 4.24 12.92
CA ILE A 179 -16.43 2.93 12.95
C ILE A 179 -17.84 3.00 12.35
N THR A 180 -18.61 4.02 12.75
CA THR A 180 -19.99 4.22 12.28
C THR A 180 -20.02 4.52 10.78
N ASN A 181 -19.18 5.44 10.31
CA ASN A 181 -19.14 5.84 8.90
C ASN A 181 -18.65 4.72 7.98
N LEU A 182 -17.71 3.87 8.43
CA LEU A 182 -17.30 2.69 7.66
C LEU A 182 -18.44 1.67 7.52
N GLY A 183 -19.26 1.47 8.57
CA GLY A 183 -20.45 0.63 8.50
C GLY A 183 -21.51 1.20 7.54
N ILE A 184 -21.82 2.49 7.66
CA ILE A 184 -22.74 3.20 6.76
C ILE A 184 -22.27 3.08 5.31
N PHE A 185 -20.97 3.28 5.06
CA PHE A 185 -20.38 3.13 3.74
C PHE A 185 -20.66 1.75 3.14
N VAL A 186 -20.43 0.66 3.87
CA VAL A 186 -20.67 -0.69 3.33
C VAL A 186 -22.15 -0.90 3.01
N ARG A 187 -23.06 -0.42 3.87
CA ARG A 187 -24.50 -0.49 3.62
C ARG A 187 -24.92 0.27 2.38
N HIS A 188 -24.41 1.50 2.21
CA HIS A 188 -24.63 2.30 1.02
C HIS A 188 -24.11 1.62 -0.24
N VAL A 189 -22.89 1.07 -0.21
CA VAL A 189 -22.34 0.37 -1.38
C VAL A 189 -23.17 -0.87 -1.73
N VAL A 190 -23.54 -1.69 -0.75
CA VAL A 190 -24.36 -2.89 -1.00
C VAL A 190 -25.72 -2.49 -1.59
N LYS A 191 -26.39 -1.48 -1.03
CA LYS A 191 -27.63 -0.91 -1.60
C LYS A 191 -27.43 -0.49 -3.05
N ALA A 192 -26.35 0.24 -3.33
CA ALA A 192 -26.05 0.73 -4.67
C ALA A 192 -25.74 -0.40 -5.66
N ILE A 193 -25.06 -1.48 -5.23
CA ILE A 193 -24.85 -2.68 -6.04
C ILE A 193 -26.19 -3.38 -6.35
N LEU A 194 -27.07 -3.52 -5.37
CA LEU A 194 -28.38 -4.16 -5.58
C LEU A 194 -29.23 -3.41 -6.60
N ILE A 195 -29.24 -2.08 -6.53
CA ILE A 195 -29.91 -1.21 -7.51
C ILE A 195 -29.28 -1.38 -8.89
N ALA A 196 -27.95 -1.27 -9.00
CA ALA A 196 -27.23 -1.44 -10.26
C ALA A 196 -27.48 -2.82 -10.89
N GLN A 197 -27.53 -3.90 -10.09
CA GLN A 197 -27.84 -5.24 -10.58
C GLN A 197 -29.28 -5.37 -11.11
N ARG A 198 -30.25 -4.71 -10.46
CA ARG A 198 -31.65 -4.65 -10.92
C ARG A 198 -31.74 -3.92 -12.26
N ASP A 199 -31.03 -2.81 -12.37
CA ASP A 199 -31.08 -1.91 -13.52
C ASP A 199 -30.09 -2.32 -14.63
N LYS A 200 -29.33 -3.42 -14.42
CA LYS A 200 -28.31 -3.98 -15.32
C LYS A 200 -27.17 -2.99 -15.65
N GLU A 201 -26.79 -2.19 -14.67
CA GLU A 201 -25.71 -1.22 -14.74
C GLU A 201 -24.36 -1.80 -14.29
N ASP A 202 -23.27 -1.10 -14.59
CA ASP A 202 -21.93 -1.46 -14.14
C ASP A 202 -21.75 -1.22 -12.63
N THR A 203 -21.79 -2.32 -11.88
CA THR A 203 -21.55 -2.31 -10.43
C THR A 203 -20.18 -1.75 -10.01
N GLN A 204 -19.14 -1.82 -10.86
CA GLN A 204 -17.83 -1.24 -10.53
C GLN A 204 -17.86 0.29 -10.55
N ALA A 205 -18.55 0.88 -11.53
CA ALA A 205 -18.71 2.32 -11.64
C ALA A 205 -19.43 2.91 -10.42
N VAL A 206 -20.41 2.18 -9.87
CA VAL A 206 -21.19 2.61 -8.72
C VAL A 206 -20.36 2.63 -7.43
N VAL A 207 -19.52 1.60 -7.19
CA VAL A 207 -18.64 1.56 -6.01
C VAL A 207 -17.73 2.79 -5.91
N LYS A 208 -17.24 3.29 -7.05
CA LYS A 208 -16.37 4.48 -7.11
C LYS A 208 -17.06 5.76 -6.60
N LYS A 209 -18.39 5.86 -6.74
CA LYS A 209 -19.16 7.04 -6.32
C LYS A 209 -19.45 7.08 -4.82
N CYS A 210 -19.29 5.96 -4.12
CA CYS A 210 -19.59 5.87 -2.69
C CYS A 210 -18.46 6.40 -1.78
N ASP A 211 -17.31 6.79 -2.35
CA ASP A 211 -16.16 7.30 -1.59
C ASP A 211 -16.46 8.60 -0.81
N GLU A 212 -17.51 9.33 -1.20
CA GLU A 212 -17.96 10.56 -0.54
C GLU A 212 -18.27 10.37 0.96
N ASN A 213 -18.69 9.17 1.36
CA ASN A 213 -18.98 8.85 2.77
C ASN A 213 -17.71 8.66 3.61
N THR A 214 -16.55 8.44 2.99
CA THR A 214 -15.33 8.04 3.70
C THR A 214 -14.12 8.92 3.44
N ILE A 215 -14.18 9.79 2.44
CA ILE A 215 -13.05 10.61 1.97
C ILE A 215 -12.44 11.49 3.07
N ASP A 216 -13.26 11.99 4.01
CA ASP A 216 -12.83 12.87 5.10
C ASP A 216 -12.47 12.14 6.39
N LEU A 217 -12.56 10.81 6.42
CA LEU A 217 -12.30 10.06 7.65
C LEU A 217 -10.82 10.19 8.07
N PRO A 218 -10.52 10.60 9.32
CA PRO A 218 -9.17 10.80 9.80
C PRO A 218 -8.52 9.47 10.21
N ILE A 219 -8.38 8.54 9.25
CA ILE A 219 -7.91 7.16 9.49
C ILE A 219 -6.54 7.17 10.18
N PRO A 220 -6.43 6.65 11.41
CA PRO A 220 -5.18 6.70 12.16
C PRO A 220 -4.23 5.58 11.68
N THR A 221 -2.99 5.93 11.37
CA THR A 221 -1.92 4.98 11.04
C THR A 221 -0.71 5.19 11.95
N LYS A 222 0.26 4.27 11.90
CA LYS A 222 1.50 4.39 12.68
C LYS A 222 2.34 5.59 12.24
N LEU A 223 2.39 5.89 10.94
CA LEU A 223 3.10 7.07 10.43
C LEU A 223 2.24 8.34 10.48
N GLY A 224 0.92 8.21 10.63
CA GLY A 224 -0.01 9.34 10.68
C GLY A 224 -0.21 10.04 9.33
N ILE A 225 0.33 9.50 8.24
CA ILE A 225 0.34 10.14 6.92
C ILE A 225 -1.06 10.17 6.32
N VAL A 226 -1.76 9.03 6.31
CA VAL A 226 -3.11 8.94 5.74
C VAL A 226 -4.07 9.93 6.41
N LYS A 227 -3.96 10.17 7.73
CA LYS A 227 -4.82 11.12 8.45
C LYS A 227 -4.72 12.55 7.92
N VAL A 228 -3.53 12.99 7.49
CA VAL A 228 -3.23 14.38 7.09
C VAL A 228 -3.07 14.54 5.58
N LEU A 229 -3.36 13.49 4.82
CA LEU A 229 -3.26 13.52 3.36
C LEU A 229 -4.44 14.34 2.80
N PRO A 230 -4.19 15.35 1.94
CA PRO A 230 -5.22 16.23 1.39
C PRO A 230 -5.95 15.52 0.24
N VAL A 231 -6.73 14.49 0.58
CA VAL A 231 -7.35 13.61 -0.41
C VAL A 231 -8.30 14.38 -1.32
N ARG A 232 -9.18 15.24 -0.78
CA ARG A 232 -10.13 16.03 -1.59
C ARG A 232 -9.43 16.93 -2.59
N ASP A 233 -8.38 17.64 -2.16
CA ASP A 233 -7.66 18.58 -3.02
C ASP A 233 -6.89 17.86 -4.15
N LEU A 234 -6.57 16.58 -3.98
CA LEU A 234 -5.81 15.78 -4.93
C LEU A 234 -6.68 14.86 -5.79
N LEU A 235 -7.98 14.77 -5.51
CA LEU A 235 -8.94 14.07 -6.34
C LEU A 235 -9.64 15.09 -7.25
N ASP A 236 -9.45 14.94 -8.56
CA ASP A 236 -10.10 15.77 -9.58
C ASP A 236 -11.59 15.41 -9.66
N TYR A 237 -12.41 15.93 -8.74
CA TYR A 237 -13.88 15.84 -8.79
C TYR A 237 -14.51 16.96 -9.60
#